data_AF-A0A060ZX32-F1
#
_entry.id   AF-A0A060ZX32-F1
#
_cell.length_a   1.000
_cell.length_b   1.000
_cell.length_c   1.000
_cell.angle_alpha   90.00
_cell.angle_beta   90.00
_cell.angle_gamma   90.00
#
_symmetry.space_group_name_H-M   'P 1'
#
loop_
_entity.id
_entity.type
_entity.pdbx_description
1 polymer ?
#
loop_
_entity_poly.entity_id
_entity_poly.type
_entity_poly.pdbx_seq_one_letter_code
_entity_poly.pdbx_strand_id
1 'polypeptide(L)'
;MKVASSVDALVHIPNFAALIKHLSGLGAIHAVLVFVHTMSEQSAARLKARRPHIAVPVAAGFIISALFFATPQQHEATDLLTEYAADGRIAAYGVLWTAMLGMALVSATGLCWRWGRQPDAGLLGQGLRFTGIGTTIGMTYAVHRIAMVVLHYLGYTPISPGTEQGISSLLLGSALIFIMFGSTLPALPRLLRWWRDYRDLLRLYPLWRSLTESVPSVRLDPPRGMAAERLTLRHTHQRLYRRNIEIRDAILDLRNRTPSTLRDQATSHVATRGLTGAYAEIAAEACWLAAVKDPRLRGKPTPGEHHPPASGGRDLASEIPALKALAAAYDSDLARDFTAKCTSAQTPETTA
;
A
#
# COMPACT_ATOMS: atom_id res chain seq x y z
N MET A 1 21.70 8.45 18.39
CA MET A 1 22.40 9.33 19.34
C MET A 1 22.12 10.80 19.07
N LYS A 2 22.53 11.42 17.95
CA LYS A 2 22.39 12.88 17.73
C LYS A 2 21.00 13.48 17.96
N VAL A 3 19.92 12.79 17.57
CA VAL A 3 18.55 13.31 17.74
C VAL A 3 18.07 13.24 19.20
N ALA A 4 18.45 12.18 19.94
CA ALA A 4 18.06 12.01 21.34
C ALA A 4 18.74 13.07 22.23
N SER A 5 20.05 13.27 22.03
CA SER A 5 20.82 14.29 22.76
C SER A 5 20.36 15.72 22.48
N SER A 6 19.85 16.00 21.27
CA SER A 6 19.28 17.32 20.94
C SER A 6 17.95 17.60 21.63
N VAL A 7 17.10 16.56 21.83
CA VAL A 7 15.84 16.69 22.57
C VAL A 7 16.12 16.92 24.05
N ASP A 8 17.07 16.17 24.62
CA ASP A 8 17.43 16.26 26.04
C ASP A 8 18.07 17.61 26.37
N ALA A 9 18.94 18.12 25.49
CA ALA A 9 19.55 19.44 25.62
C ALA A 9 18.53 20.60 25.53
N LEU A 10 17.47 20.46 24.73
CA LEU A 10 16.44 21.50 24.57
C LEU A 10 15.53 21.61 25.80
N VAL A 11 15.31 20.51 26.51
CA VAL A 11 14.41 20.42 27.67
C VAL A 11 15.16 20.58 29.01
N HIS A 12 16.50 20.55 28.99
CA HIS A 12 17.38 20.59 30.18
C HIS A 12 17.11 19.46 31.19
N ILE A 13 16.55 18.33 30.72
CA ILE A 13 16.30 17.14 31.54
C ILE A 13 17.10 15.99 30.93
N PRO A 14 18.10 15.43 31.63
CA PRO A 14 18.88 14.30 31.12
C PRO A 14 17.97 13.08 30.90
N ASN A 15 18.20 12.32 29.82
CA ASN A 15 17.49 11.11 29.44
C ASN A 15 15.99 11.26 29.17
N PHE A 16 15.49 12.47 28.90
CA PHE A 16 14.09 12.71 28.64
C PHE A 16 13.58 11.97 27.39
N ALA A 17 14.42 11.83 26.37
CA ALA A 17 14.16 11.04 25.17
C ALA A 17 13.93 9.56 25.49
N ALA A 18 14.60 9.02 26.51
CA ALA A 18 14.38 7.65 26.98
C ALA A 18 12.98 7.49 27.61
N LEU A 19 12.53 8.48 28.39
CA LEU A 19 11.18 8.51 28.93
C LEU A 19 10.12 8.59 27.81
N ILE A 20 10.30 9.47 26.82
CA ILE A 20 9.39 9.58 25.66
C ILE A 20 9.32 8.25 24.90
N LYS A 21 10.46 7.60 24.66
CA LYS A 21 10.53 6.29 24.00
C LYS A 21 9.72 5.25 24.77
N HIS A 22 9.89 5.16 26.08
CA HIS A 22 9.15 4.19 26.89
C HIS A 22 7.65 4.55 26.97
N LEU A 23 7.27 5.82 27.19
CA LEU A 23 5.85 6.21 27.15
C LEU A 23 5.17 5.91 25.79
N SER A 24 5.88 6.14 24.69
CA SER A 24 5.39 5.81 23.34
C SER A 24 5.16 4.31 23.17
N GLY A 25 6.11 3.48 23.64
CA GLY A 25 5.93 2.03 23.57
C GLY A 25 4.89 1.50 24.57
N LEU A 26 4.63 2.18 25.69
CA LEU A 26 3.49 1.89 26.58
C LEU A 26 2.15 2.16 25.86
N GLY A 27 2.09 3.23 25.05
CA GLY A 27 0.97 3.47 24.14
C GLY A 27 0.77 2.34 23.13
N ALA A 28 1.86 1.82 22.56
CA ALA A 28 1.80 0.66 21.65
C ALA A 28 1.36 -0.62 22.38
N ILE A 29 1.89 -0.90 23.57
CA ILE A 29 1.48 -2.01 24.46
C ILE A 29 -0.02 -1.92 24.74
N HIS A 30 -0.51 -0.73 25.11
CA HIS A 30 -1.92 -0.49 25.35
C HIS A 30 -2.77 -0.81 24.11
N ALA A 31 -2.38 -0.33 22.94
CA ALA A 31 -3.08 -0.60 21.68
C ALA A 31 -3.13 -2.11 21.36
N VAL A 32 -2.03 -2.84 21.57
CA VAL A 32 -1.97 -4.30 21.38
C VAL A 32 -2.91 -5.02 22.34
N LEU A 33 -2.88 -4.67 23.63
CA LEU A 33 -3.76 -5.30 24.63
C LEU A 33 -5.24 -5.05 24.35
N VAL A 34 -5.61 -3.81 23.99
CA VAL A 34 -6.98 -3.46 23.57
C VAL A 34 -7.38 -4.23 22.30
N PHE A 35 -6.49 -4.32 21.31
CA PHE A 35 -6.74 -5.08 20.09
C PHE A 35 -6.98 -6.57 20.38
N VAL A 36 -6.10 -7.21 21.16
CA VAL A 36 -6.25 -8.63 21.53
C VAL A 36 -7.55 -8.87 22.29
N HIS A 37 -7.90 -7.97 23.21
CA HIS A 37 -9.14 -8.07 23.99
C HIS A 37 -10.40 -7.90 23.14
N THR A 38 -10.45 -6.88 22.28
CA THR A 38 -11.62 -6.67 21.40
C THR A 38 -11.83 -7.85 20.45
N MET A 39 -10.74 -8.47 20.00
CA MET A 39 -10.78 -9.67 19.18
C MET A 39 -11.17 -10.94 19.94
N SER A 40 -10.83 -11.07 21.22
CA SER A 40 -11.23 -12.20 22.05
C SER A 40 -12.70 -12.13 22.47
N GLU A 41 -13.21 -10.92 22.76
CA GLU A 41 -14.63 -10.68 23.08
C GLU A 41 -15.56 -11.00 21.90
N GLN A 42 -15.16 -10.72 20.66
CA GLN A 42 -15.93 -11.12 19.47
C GLN A 42 -16.11 -12.65 19.36
N SER A 43 -15.21 -13.43 19.96
CA SER A 43 -15.30 -14.90 19.98
C SER A 43 -16.11 -15.46 21.16
N ALA A 44 -16.32 -14.67 22.23
CA ALA A 44 -17.00 -15.10 23.45
C ALA A 44 -18.21 -14.21 23.70
N ALA A 45 -19.38 -14.62 23.19
CA ALA A 45 -20.64 -13.94 23.46
C ALA A 45 -20.87 -13.80 24.98
N ARG A 46 -21.04 -12.55 25.44
CA ARG A 46 -21.41 -12.15 26.81
C ARG A 46 -20.46 -12.61 27.92
N LEU A 47 -19.65 -11.68 28.41
CA LEU A 47 -19.49 -11.44 29.86
C LEU A 47 -19.03 -10.00 30.06
N LYS A 48 -19.81 -9.24 30.82
CA LYS A 48 -19.57 -7.82 31.16
C LYS A 48 -18.35 -7.75 32.08
N ALA A 49 -17.15 -7.75 31.51
CA ALA A 49 -15.91 -7.71 32.27
C ALA A 49 -15.40 -6.27 32.41
N ARG A 50 -14.92 -5.94 33.61
CA ARG A 50 -14.24 -4.69 33.93
C ARG A 50 -13.11 -4.43 32.90
N ARG A 51 -12.66 -3.18 32.77
CA ARG A 51 -11.64 -2.72 31.80
C ARG A 51 -10.22 -2.64 32.40
N PRO A 52 -9.69 -3.64 33.15
CA PRO A 52 -8.36 -3.50 33.77
C PRO A 52 -7.25 -3.41 32.71
N HIS A 53 -7.44 -4.01 31.54
CA HIS A 53 -6.50 -3.94 30.41
C HIS A 53 -6.31 -2.51 29.86
N ILE A 54 -7.23 -1.57 30.15
CA ILE A 54 -7.09 -0.14 29.83
C ILE A 54 -6.42 0.63 30.97
N ALA A 55 -6.83 0.35 32.21
CA ALA A 55 -6.32 1.06 33.38
C ALA A 55 -4.85 0.73 33.68
N VAL A 56 -4.40 -0.50 33.42
CA VAL A 56 -3.06 -0.98 33.79
C VAL A 56 -1.93 -0.28 33.00
N PRO A 57 -1.95 -0.16 31.65
CA PRO A 57 -0.90 0.57 30.92
C PRO A 57 -0.85 2.05 31.25
N VAL A 58 -2.01 2.68 31.48
CA VAL A 58 -2.11 4.10 31.86
C VAL A 58 -1.50 4.32 33.25
N ALA A 59 -1.88 3.50 34.23
CA ALA A 59 -1.29 3.54 35.57
C ALA A 59 0.21 3.26 35.54
N ALA A 60 0.67 2.29 34.74
CA ALA A 60 2.09 2.04 34.53
C ALA A 60 2.81 3.28 33.97
N GLY A 61 2.21 4.00 33.02
CA GLY A 61 2.72 5.27 32.49
C GLY A 61 2.95 6.33 33.57
N PHE A 62 1.98 6.52 34.46
CA PHE A 62 2.13 7.43 35.61
C PHE A 62 3.23 6.96 36.58
N ILE A 63 3.28 5.67 36.90
CA ILE A 63 4.29 5.11 37.82
C ILE A 63 5.70 5.26 37.24
N ILE A 64 5.92 4.89 35.98
CA ILE A 64 7.26 5.01 35.37
C ILE A 64 7.69 6.49 35.26
N SER A 65 6.74 7.40 35.02
CA SER A 65 7.03 8.84 34.99
C SER A 65 7.42 9.35 36.37
N ALA A 66 6.68 8.97 37.41
CA ALA A 66 6.99 9.33 38.79
C ALA A 66 8.36 8.78 39.23
N LEU A 67 8.68 7.53 38.91
CA LEU A 67 9.99 6.93 39.21
C LEU A 67 11.13 7.63 38.48
N PHE A 68 10.92 8.02 37.22
CA PHE A 68 11.90 8.77 36.43
C PHE A 68 12.23 10.12 37.07
N PHE A 69 11.21 10.93 37.38
CA PHE A 69 11.38 12.26 37.97
C PHE A 69 11.85 12.21 39.42
N ALA A 70 11.55 11.14 40.15
CA ALA A 70 12.06 10.94 41.50
C ALA A 70 13.55 10.56 41.53
N THR A 71 14.14 10.10 40.42
CA THR A 71 15.54 9.67 40.39
C THR A 71 16.45 10.86 40.07
N PRO A 72 17.42 11.21 40.94
CA PRO A 72 18.41 12.24 40.62
C PRO A 72 19.40 11.71 39.58
N GLN A 73 19.19 12.10 38.32
CA GLN A 73 20.03 11.70 37.19
C GLN A 73 21.15 12.73 37.00
N GLN A 74 22.41 12.29 37.15
CA GLN A 74 23.57 13.19 37.14
C GLN A 74 24.11 13.43 35.73
N HIS A 75 23.97 12.47 34.82
CA HIS A 75 24.48 12.52 33.44
C HIS A 75 23.55 11.82 32.45
N GLU A 76 23.68 12.16 31.17
CA GLU A 76 22.98 11.49 30.06
C GLU A 76 23.54 10.07 29.88
N ALA A 77 22.67 9.07 30.03
CA ALA A 77 23.01 7.66 29.91
C ALA A 77 22.77 7.17 28.49
N THR A 78 23.64 6.27 28.02
CA THR A 78 23.44 5.62 26.71
C THR A 78 22.30 4.60 26.78
N ASP A 79 22.12 3.98 27.94
CA ASP A 79 21.00 3.10 28.26
C ASP A 79 20.61 3.28 29.73
N LEU A 80 19.58 4.11 29.97
CA LEU A 80 19.05 4.45 31.29
C LEU A 80 18.83 3.20 32.17
N LEU A 81 18.29 2.12 31.60
CA LEU A 81 17.92 0.93 32.36
C LEU A 81 19.13 0.09 32.80
N THR A 82 20.27 0.24 32.15
CA THR A 82 21.51 -0.46 32.50
C THR A 82 22.40 0.41 33.38
N GLU A 83 22.57 1.67 33.01
CA GLU A 83 23.54 2.57 33.63
C GLU A 83 23.10 3.06 35.01
N TYR A 84 21.79 3.21 35.22
CA TYR A 84 21.19 3.54 36.52
C TYR A 84 20.56 2.33 37.22
N ALA A 85 20.88 1.10 36.81
CA ALA A 85 20.29 -0.13 37.36
C ALA A 85 20.53 -0.31 38.87
N ALA A 86 21.58 0.31 39.43
CA ALA A 86 21.88 0.27 40.86
C ALA A 86 20.88 1.08 41.72
N ASP A 87 20.17 2.05 41.13
CA ASP A 87 19.08 2.75 41.83
C ASP A 87 17.81 1.90 41.79
N GLY A 88 17.28 1.55 42.97
CA GLY A 88 16.06 0.75 43.10
C GLY A 88 14.84 1.34 42.38
N ARG A 89 14.78 2.66 42.18
CA ARG A 89 13.69 3.34 41.44
C ARG A 89 13.76 3.04 39.95
N ILE A 90 14.95 3.10 39.36
CA ILE A 90 15.17 2.78 37.94
C ILE A 90 15.11 1.28 37.69
N ALA A 91 15.54 0.46 38.65
CA ALA A 91 15.32 -0.99 38.60
C ALA A 91 13.81 -1.32 38.57
N ALA A 92 13.01 -0.73 39.48
CA ALA A 92 11.55 -0.90 39.50
C ALA A 92 10.89 -0.40 38.21
N TYR A 93 11.35 0.74 37.68
CA TYR A 93 10.95 1.27 36.38
C TYR A 93 11.20 0.23 35.28
N GLY A 94 12.41 -0.33 35.21
CA GLY A 94 12.82 -1.28 34.18
C GLY A 94 12.04 -2.58 34.24
N VAL A 95 11.80 -3.10 35.45
CA VAL A 95 10.98 -4.29 35.68
C VAL A 95 9.53 -4.04 35.23
N LEU A 96 8.91 -2.94 35.66
CA LEU A 96 7.53 -2.62 35.28
C LEU A 96 7.38 -2.45 33.77
N TRP A 97 8.28 -1.69 33.15
CA TRP A 97 8.33 -1.50 31.71
C TRP A 97 8.46 -2.83 30.96
N THR A 98 9.41 -3.67 31.35
CA THR A 98 9.69 -4.93 30.66
C THR A 98 8.58 -5.96 30.89
N ALA A 99 7.95 -5.97 32.06
CA ALA A 99 6.78 -6.81 32.35
C ALA A 99 5.57 -6.44 31.48
N MET A 100 5.30 -5.14 31.32
CA MET A 100 4.23 -4.66 30.43
C MET A 100 4.49 -5.04 28.97
N LEU A 101 5.74 -4.91 28.51
CA LEU A 101 6.15 -5.37 27.19
C LEU A 101 5.95 -6.89 27.03
N GLY A 102 6.39 -7.68 28.01
CA GLY A 102 6.21 -9.13 28.04
C GLY A 102 4.74 -9.55 27.96
N MET A 103 3.86 -8.88 28.71
CA MET A 103 2.42 -9.16 28.67
C MET A 103 1.81 -8.92 27.28
N ALA A 104 2.19 -7.82 26.62
CA ALA A 104 1.76 -7.58 25.23
C ALA A 104 2.30 -8.62 24.26
N LEU A 105 3.58 -9.02 24.40
CA LEU A 105 4.21 -10.04 23.56
C LEU A 105 3.56 -11.41 23.73
N VAL A 106 3.28 -11.85 24.96
CA VAL A 106 2.56 -13.11 25.24
C VAL A 106 1.18 -13.09 24.59
N SER A 107 0.43 -12.00 24.79
CA SER A 107 -0.92 -11.82 24.25
C SER A 107 -0.92 -11.84 22.72
N ALA A 108 -0.02 -11.09 22.09
CA ALA A 108 0.14 -11.06 20.64
C ALA A 108 0.59 -12.41 20.07
N THR A 109 1.51 -13.10 20.74
CA THR A 109 2.01 -14.43 20.36
C THR A 109 0.87 -15.44 20.32
N GLY A 110 0.09 -15.54 21.40
CA GLY A 110 -1.04 -16.46 21.48
C GLY A 110 -2.07 -16.20 20.36
N LEU A 111 -2.36 -14.93 20.09
CA LEU A 111 -3.29 -14.52 19.03
C LEU A 111 -2.77 -14.88 17.63
N CYS A 112 -1.51 -14.56 17.36
CA CYS A 112 -0.84 -14.86 16.09
C CYS A 112 -0.79 -16.37 15.81
N TRP A 113 -0.48 -17.19 16.81
CA TRP A 113 -0.45 -18.64 16.66
C TRP A 113 -1.86 -19.23 16.50
N ARG A 114 -2.84 -18.77 17.28
CA ARG A 114 -4.21 -19.28 17.21
C ARG A 114 -4.81 -19.07 15.83
N TRP A 115 -4.69 -17.87 15.27
CA TRP A 115 -5.25 -17.56 13.95
C TRP A 115 -4.33 -17.95 12.80
N GLY A 116 -3.02 -17.85 12.98
CA GLY A 116 -2.05 -18.29 11.98
C GLY A 116 -2.08 -19.80 11.72
N ARG A 117 -2.65 -20.59 12.63
CA ARG A 117 -2.83 -22.05 12.47
C ARG A 117 -4.20 -22.46 11.94
N GLN A 118 -5.12 -21.51 11.69
CA GLN A 118 -6.40 -21.85 11.11
C GLN A 118 -6.24 -22.42 9.69
N PRO A 119 -6.97 -23.49 9.34
CA PRO A 119 -7.11 -23.91 7.95
C PRO A 119 -7.62 -22.75 7.10
N ASP A 120 -7.19 -22.66 5.84
CA ASP A 120 -7.61 -21.64 4.86
C ASP A 120 -7.21 -20.18 5.12
N ALA A 121 -6.40 -19.91 6.15
CA ALA A 121 -5.94 -18.54 6.43
C ALA A 121 -5.01 -17.94 5.34
N GLY A 122 -4.53 -18.73 4.38
CA GLY A 122 -3.73 -18.27 3.24
C GLY A 122 -2.51 -17.43 3.61
N LEU A 123 -2.25 -16.35 2.87
CA LEU A 123 -1.15 -15.40 3.13
C LEU A 123 -1.31 -14.65 4.46
N LEU A 124 -2.54 -14.44 4.92
CA LEU A 124 -2.80 -13.83 6.22
C LEU A 124 -2.30 -14.75 7.35
N GLY A 125 -2.61 -16.05 7.26
CA GLY A 125 -2.13 -17.04 8.22
C GLY A 125 -0.60 -17.16 8.24
N GLN A 126 0.04 -17.14 7.06
CA GLN A 126 1.50 -17.11 6.96
C GLN A 126 2.11 -15.87 7.59
N GLY A 127 1.52 -14.69 7.34
CA GLY A 127 1.95 -13.43 7.95
C GLY A 127 1.87 -13.49 9.48
N LEU A 128 0.74 -13.96 10.01
CA LEU A 128 0.54 -14.14 11.45
C LEU A 128 1.54 -15.13 12.07
N ARG A 129 1.91 -16.21 11.36
CA ARG A 129 2.96 -17.14 11.84
C ARG A 129 4.32 -16.46 11.94
N PHE A 130 4.73 -15.69 10.93
CA PHE A 130 5.98 -14.93 10.99
C PHE A 130 5.97 -13.89 12.11
N THR A 131 4.86 -13.16 12.28
CA THR A 131 4.70 -12.25 13.41
C THR A 131 4.77 -13.00 14.74
N GLY A 132 4.13 -14.18 14.85
CA GLY A 132 4.17 -15.04 16.03
C GLY A 132 5.58 -15.55 16.37
N ILE A 133 6.39 -15.90 15.36
CA ILE A 133 7.81 -16.23 15.54
C ILE A 133 8.55 -15.00 16.11
N GLY A 134 8.37 -13.84 15.49
CA GLY A 134 9.03 -12.62 15.91
C GLY A 134 8.65 -12.19 17.33
N THR A 135 7.37 -12.28 17.72
CA THR A 135 6.94 -11.97 19.09
C THR A 135 7.44 -13.01 20.10
N THR A 136 7.58 -14.28 19.70
CA THR A 136 8.20 -15.31 20.53
C THR A 136 9.68 -15.01 20.78
N ILE A 137 10.43 -14.62 19.75
CA ILE A 137 11.83 -14.18 19.90
C ILE A 137 11.92 -12.93 20.77
N GLY A 138 11.01 -11.97 20.58
CA GLY A 138 10.91 -10.77 21.42
C GLY A 138 10.63 -11.09 22.89
N MET A 139 9.85 -12.15 23.17
CA MET A 139 9.62 -12.63 24.53
C MET A 139 10.91 -13.21 25.13
N THR A 140 11.67 -14.00 24.35
CA THR A 140 13.00 -14.47 24.76
C THR A 140 13.94 -13.31 25.07
N TYR A 141 13.92 -12.25 24.26
CA TYR A 141 14.66 -11.01 24.53
C TYR A 141 14.26 -10.37 25.86
N ALA A 142 12.95 -10.22 26.11
CA ALA A 142 12.46 -9.62 27.36
C ALA A 142 12.87 -10.45 28.59
N VAL A 143 12.76 -11.78 28.52
CA VAL A 143 13.20 -12.69 29.58
C VAL A 143 14.71 -12.60 29.79
N HIS A 144 15.49 -12.64 28.71
CA HIS A 144 16.95 -12.46 28.77
C HIS A 144 17.30 -11.15 29.47
N ARG A 145 16.65 -10.04 29.08
CA ARG A 145 16.92 -8.72 29.65
C ARG A 145 16.58 -8.63 31.13
N ILE A 146 15.42 -9.14 31.55
CA ILE A 146 15.04 -9.20 32.97
C ILE A 146 16.07 -10.04 33.75
N ALA A 147 16.45 -11.20 33.22
CA ALA A 147 17.42 -12.06 33.88
C ALA A 147 18.76 -11.34 34.10
N MET A 148 19.28 -10.62 33.10
CA MET A 148 20.53 -9.87 33.23
C MET A 148 20.43 -8.74 34.24
N VAL A 149 19.34 -7.97 34.22
CA VAL A 149 19.10 -6.90 35.20
C VAL A 149 19.06 -7.46 36.63
N VAL A 150 18.34 -8.57 36.84
CA VAL A 150 18.24 -9.22 38.16
C VAL A 150 19.60 -9.77 38.60
N LEU A 151 20.32 -10.46 37.72
CA LEU A 151 21.64 -11.00 38.03
C LEU A 151 22.63 -9.89 38.38
N HIS A 152 22.63 -8.80 37.61
CA HIS A 152 23.47 -7.63 37.87
C HIS A 152 23.13 -6.98 39.22
N TYR A 153 21.84 -6.83 39.54
CA TYR A 153 21.39 -6.33 40.84
C TYR A 153 21.84 -7.22 42.01
N LEU A 154 21.90 -8.53 41.81
CA LEU A 154 22.41 -9.50 42.77
C LEU A 154 23.95 -9.57 42.82
N GLY A 155 24.66 -8.74 42.03
CA GLY A 155 26.12 -8.70 41.97
C GLY A 155 26.76 -9.76 41.07
N TYR A 156 25.97 -10.51 40.28
CA TYR A 156 26.47 -11.50 39.33
C TYR A 156 26.58 -10.93 37.91
N THR A 157 27.73 -11.12 37.28
CA THR A 157 27.99 -10.72 35.88
C THR A 157 28.40 -11.96 35.06
N PRO A 158 27.46 -12.83 34.68
CA PRO A 158 27.78 -14.14 34.10
C PRO A 158 28.35 -14.08 32.68
N ILE A 159 28.16 -12.98 31.96
CA ILE A 159 28.71 -12.79 30.61
C ILE A 159 29.30 -11.39 30.47
N SER A 160 30.21 -11.23 29.51
CA SER A 160 30.81 -9.93 29.21
C SER A 160 29.76 -8.93 28.64
N PRO A 161 29.87 -7.63 28.94
CA PRO A 161 28.95 -6.62 28.41
C PRO A 161 28.84 -6.61 26.88
N GLY A 162 29.95 -6.88 26.17
CA GLY A 162 29.95 -6.98 24.71
C GLY A 162 29.16 -8.18 24.19
N THR A 163 29.25 -9.33 24.86
CA THR A 163 28.47 -10.53 24.54
C THR A 163 26.98 -10.33 24.84
N GLU A 164 26.64 -9.72 25.97
CA GLU A 164 25.25 -9.38 26.33
C GLU A 164 24.63 -8.48 25.26
N GLN A 165 25.35 -7.42 24.87
CA GLN A 165 24.88 -6.48 23.87
C GLN A 165 24.70 -7.17 22.51
N GLY A 166 25.60 -8.08 22.13
CA GLY A 166 25.49 -8.88 20.91
C GLY A 166 24.24 -9.77 20.89
N ILE A 167 24.00 -10.53 21.98
CA ILE A 167 22.82 -11.40 22.12
C ILE A 167 21.53 -10.55 22.08
N SER A 168 21.50 -9.47 22.85
CA SER A 168 20.37 -8.54 22.90
C SER A 168 20.06 -7.94 21.52
N SER A 169 21.09 -7.51 20.79
CA SER A 169 20.96 -6.95 19.45
C SER A 169 20.46 -7.98 18.45
N LEU A 170 20.96 -9.22 18.52
CA LEU A 170 20.54 -10.32 17.65
C LEU A 170 19.08 -10.71 17.88
N LEU A 171 18.67 -10.88 19.14
CA LEU A 171 17.30 -11.23 19.51
C LEU A 171 16.34 -10.11 19.10
N LEU A 172 16.67 -8.85 19.41
CA LEU A 172 15.84 -7.71 19.04
C LEU A 172 15.74 -7.54 17.53
N GLY A 173 16.88 -7.60 16.82
CA GLY A 173 16.93 -7.45 15.36
C GLY A 173 16.15 -8.56 14.64
N SER A 174 16.34 -9.82 15.04
CA SER A 174 15.59 -10.94 14.47
C SER A 174 14.09 -10.85 14.77
N ALA A 175 13.69 -10.51 15.99
CA ALA A 175 12.29 -10.28 16.34
C ALA A 175 11.65 -9.22 15.44
N LEU A 176 12.31 -8.08 15.24
CA LEU A 176 11.84 -6.99 14.38
C LEU A 176 11.71 -7.42 12.92
N ILE A 177 12.69 -8.14 12.39
CA ILE A 177 12.67 -8.66 11.02
C ILE A 177 11.45 -9.56 10.82
N PHE A 178 11.23 -10.53 11.72
CA PHE A 178 10.10 -11.45 11.62
C PHE A 178 8.74 -10.74 11.77
N ILE A 179 8.62 -9.79 12.70
CA ILE A 179 7.40 -8.98 12.86
C ILE A 179 7.13 -8.14 11.61
N MET A 180 8.17 -7.52 11.04
CA MET A 180 8.06 -6.70 9.83
C MET A 180 7.63 -7.54 8.61
N PHE A 181 8.28 -8.68 8.37
CA PHE A 181 7.89 -9.58 7.30
C PHE A 181 6.47 -10.13 7.50
N GLY A 182 6.14 -10.56 8.71
CA GLY A 182 4.82 -11.11 9.03
C GLY A 182 3.67 -10.11 8.89
N SER A 183 3.90 -8.85 9.25
CA SER A 183 2.90 -7.78 9.11
C SER A 183 2.75 -7.28 7.66
N THR A 184 3.80 -7.40 6.83
CA THR A 184 3.80 -6.91 5.45
C THR A 184 3.19 -7.94 4.48
N LEU A 185 3.40 -9.23 4.73
CA LEU A 185 3.00 -10.31 3.83
C LEU A 185 1.50 -10.31 3.46
N PRO A 186 0.54 -10.10 4.38
CA PRO A 186 -0.88 -10.07 4.06
C PRO A 186 -1.27 -8.87 3.19
N ALA A 187 -0.53 -7.76 3.28
CA ALA A 187 -0.79 -6.55 2.51
C ALA A 187 -0.24 -6.62 1.08
N LEU A 188 0.76 -7.48 0.83
CA LEU A 188 1.47 -7.54 -0.43
C LEU A 188 0.57 -7.78 -1.66
N PRO A 189 -0.38 -8.74 -1.67
CA PRO A 189 -1.25 -8.94 -2.83
C PRO A 189 -2.13 -7.73 -3.13
N ARG A 190 -2.61 -7.05 -2.08
CA ARG A 190 -3.43 -5.83 -2.22
C ARG A 190 -2.60 -4.68 -2.79
N LEU A 191 -1.36 -4.52 -2.33
CA LEU A 191 -0.43 -3.51 -2.82
C LEU A 191 -0.06 -3.77 -4.29
N LEU A 192 0.24 -5.02 -4.65
CA LEU A 192 0.54 -5.40 -6.03
C LEU A 192 -0.66 -5.17 -6.97
N ARG A 193 -1.87 -5.52 -6.54
CA ARG A 193 -3.10 -5.22 -7.30
C ARG A 193 -3.30 -3.72 -7.47
N TRP A 194 -3.21 -2.95 -6.38
CA TRP A 194 -3.32 -1.50 -6.44
C TRP A 194 -2.29 -0.87 -7.38
N TRP A 195 -1.03 -1.33 -7.33
CA TRP A 195 0.04 -0.85 -8.20
C TRP A 195 -0.23 -1.18 -9.67
N ARG A 196 -0.71 -2.40 -9.97
CA ARG A 196 -1.10 -2.81 -11.32
C ARG A 196 -2.24 -1.93 -11.85
N ASP A 197 -3.29 -1.75 -11.06
CA ASP A 197 -4.43 -0.90 -11.44
C ASP A 197 -4.00 0.55 -11.64
N TYR A 198 -3.09 1.06 -10.79
CA TYR A 198 -2.57 2.42 -10.88
C TYR A 198 -1.75 2.63 -12.16
N ARG A 199 -0.88 1.68 -12.49
CA ARG A 199 -0.09 1.71 -13.72
C ARG A 199 -0.99 1.64 -14.96
N ASP A 200 -1.99 0.76 -14.95
CA ASP A 200 -2.90 0.58 -16.08
C ASP A 200 -3.80 1.81 -16.26
N LEU A 201 -4.24 2.44 -15.15
CA LEU A 201 -4.95 3.72 -15.15
C LEU A 201 -4.12 4.82 -15.84
N LEU A 202 -2.85 4.97 -15.48
CA LEU A 202 -1.96 5.97 -16.08
C LEU A 202 -1.64 5.65 -17.54
N ARG A 203 -1.48 4.37 -17.90
CA ARG A 203 -1.20 3.96 -19.28
C ARG A 203 -2.36 4.20 -20.22
N LEU A 204 -3.60 4.03 -19.75
CA LEU A 204 -4.81 4.29 -20.55
C LEU A 204 -5.19 5.77 -20.60
N TYR A 205 -4.55 6.64 -19.79
CA TYR A 205 -4.88 8.06 -19.72
C TYR A 205 -4.79 8.79 -21.07
N PRO A 206 -3.73 8.64 -21.90
CA PRO A 206 -3.63 9.37 -23.17
C PRO A 206 -4.76 9.01 -24.14
N LEU A 207 -5.02 7.71 -24.33
CA LEU A 207 -6.13 7.22 -25.16
C LEU A 207 -7.47 7.73 -24.64
N TRP A 208 -7.73 7.57 -23.35
CA TRP A 208 -8.95 8.04 -22.70
C TRP A 208 -9.17 9.54 -22.93
N ARG A 209 -8.16 10.36 -22.65
CA ARG A 209 -8.25 11.82 -22.80
C ARG A 209 -8.57 12.19 -24.24
N SER A 210 -7.83 11.61 -25.18
CA SER A 210 -7.97 11.80 -26.61
C SER A 210 -9.38 11.49 -27.14
N LEU A 211 -9.95 10.34 -26.75
CA LEU A 211 -11.28 9.93 -27.20
C LEU A 211 -12.39 10.75 -26.52
N THR A 212 -12.26 11.00 -25.21
CA THR A 212 -13.28 11.74 -24.46
C THR A 212 -13.22 13.25 -24.70
N GLU A 213 -12.13 13.81 -25.25
CA GLU A 213 -12.10 15.18 -25.77
C GLU A 213 -12.96 15.30 -27.03
N SER A 214 -13.03 14.22 -27.82
CA SER A 214 -13.87 14.14 -29.02
C SER A 214 -15.35 13.93 -28.72
N VAL A 215 -15.65 13.29 -27.59
CA VAL A 215 -17.02 13.02 -27.10
C VAL A 215 -17.12 13.39 -25.61
N PRO A 216 -17.25 14.68 -25.25
CA PRO A 216 -17.26 15.09 -23.84
C PRO A 216 -18.43 14.53 -23.02
N SER A 217 -19.54 14.17 -23.67
CA SER A 217 -20.78 13.70 -23.02
C SER A 217 -20.65 12.36 -22.30
N VAL A 218 -19.62 11.56 -22.58
CA VAL A 218 -19.41 10.26 -21.90
C VAL A 218 -18.68 10.41 -20.56
N ARG A 219 -18.09 11.58 -20.27
CA ARG A 219 -17.35 11.81 -19.02
C ARG A 219 -18.32 12.04 -17.86
N LEU A 220 -18.10 11.32 -16.77
CA LEU A 220 -18.84 11.61 -15.53
C LEU A 220 -18.21 12.78 -14.74
N ASP A 221 -16.88 12.87 -14.73
CA ASP A 221 -16.14 13.93 -14.02
C ASP A 221 -15.35 14.81 -15.01
N PRO A 222 -15.07 16.07 -14.66
CA PRO A 222 -14.14 16.91 -15.42
C PRO A 222 -12.76 16.25 -15.54
N PRO A 223 -12.09 16.34 -16.71
CA PRO A 223 -10.80 15.71 -16.91
C PRO A 223 -9.73 16.37 -16.03
N ARG A 224 -9.00 15.54 -15.28
CA ARG A 224 -7.82 15.97 -14.53
C ARG A 224 -6.61 15.96 -15.46
N GLY A 225 -5.69 16.91 -15.28
CA GLY A 225 -4.39 16.86 -15.96
C GLY A 225 -3.53 15.69 -15.46
N MET A 226 -2.56 15.27 -16.28
CA MET A 226 -1.70 14.10 -15.99
C MET A 226 -0.95 14.21 -14.66
N ALA A 227 -0.52 15.42 -14.27
CA ALA A 227 0.14 15.66 -12.97
C ALA A 227 -0.81 15.39 -11.79
N ALA A 228 -2.04 15.93 -11.85
CA ALA A 228 -3.06 15.68 -10.84
C ALA A 228 -3.48 14.20 -10.82
N GLU A 229 -3.50 13.54 -11.97
CA GLU A 229 -3.80 12.11 -12.11
C GLU A 229 -2.77 11.24 -11.37
N ARG A 230 -1.47 11.58 -11.48
CA ARG A 230 -0.35 10.92 -10.77
C ARG A 230 -0.36 11.14 -9.27
N LEU A 231 -0.82 12.31 -8.81
CA LEU A 231 -0.89 12.61 -7.38
C LEU A 231 -2.14 12.02 -6.71
N THR A 232 -3.13 11.61 -7.50
CA THR A 232 -4.36 11.01 -6.97
C THR A 232 -4.19 9.51 -6.79
N LEU A 233 -3.88 9.07 -5.56
CA LEU A 233 -3.64 7.66 -5.21
C LEU A 233 -4.88 6.91 -4.69
N ARG A 234 -5.98 7.64 -4.41
CA ARG A 234 -7.21 7.09 -3.86
C ARG A 234 -8.12 6.54 -4.96
N HIS A 235 -8.95 5.56 -4.59
CA HIS A 235 -9.99 4.97 -5.44
C HIS A 235 -9.49 4.48 -6.82
N THR A 236 -8.22 4.06 -6.91
CA THR A 236 -7.56 3.66 -8.16
C THR A 236 -8.37 2.65 -8.97
N HIS A 237 -8.86 1.59 -8.31
CA HIS A 237 -9.64 0.54 -8.97
C HIS A 237 -10.94 1.07 -9.58
N GLN A 238 -11.70 1.88 -8.81
CA GLN A 238 -12.95 2.49 -9.29
C GLN A 238 -12.71 3.47 -10.45
N ARG A 239 -11.60 4.22 -10.40
CA ARG A 239 -11.20 5.13 -11.48
C ARG A 239 -10.79 4.37 -12.73
N LEU A 240 -10.07 3.26 -12.59
CA LEU A 240 -9.70 2.41 -13.71
C LEU A 240 -10.95 1.80 -14.36
N TYR A 241 -11.88 1.31 -13.53
CA TYR A 241 -13.16 0.80 -13.98
C TYR A 241 -13.95 1.84 -14.78
N ARG A 242 -14.09 3.06 -14.24
CA ARG A 242 -14.79 4.16 -14.92
C ARG A 242 -14.10 4.55 -16.23
N ARG A 243 -12.77 4.68 -16.23
CA ARG A 243 -12.00 5.02 -17.44
C ARG A 243 -12.22 4.00 -18.56
N ASN A 244 -12.34 2.72 -18.22
CA ASN A 244 -12.64 1.67 -19.18
C ASN A 244 -14.01 1.90 -19.84
N ILE A 245 -15.06 2.11 -19.03
CA ILE A 245 -16.41 2.43 -19.52
C ILE A 245 -16.39 3.67 -20.41
N GLU A 246 -15.78 4.77 -19.96
CA GLU A 246 -15.75 6.02 -20.72
C GLU A 246 -14.99 5.89 -22.04
N ILE A 247 -13.94 5.05 -22.12
CA ILE A 247 -13.27 4.72 -23.39
C ILE A 247 -14.25 3.98 -24.32
N ARG A 248 -14.96 2.98 -23.82
CA ARG A 248 -15.89 2.18 -24.65
C ARG A 248 -17.08 2.98 -25.11
N ASP A 249 -17.66 3.79 -24.24
CA ASP A 249 -18.76 4.69 -24.59
C ASP A 249 -18.32 5.71 -25.66
N ALA A 250 -17.11 6.26 -25.54
CA ALA A 250 -16.55 7.12 -26.58
C ALA A 250 -16.39 6.39 -27.92
N ILE A 251 -15.86 5.15 -27.91
CA ILE A 251 -15.70 4.34 -29.13
C ILE A 251 -17.06 4.07 -29.79
N LEU A 252 -18.09 3.74 -28.99
CA LEU A 252 -19.45 3.48 -29.48
C LEU A 252 -20.09 4.75 -30.08
N ASP A 253 -19.99 5.89 -29.39
CA ASP A 253 -20.53 7.16 -29.90
C ASP A 253 -19.81 7.61 -31.19
N LEU A 254 -18.47 7.50 -31.24
CA LEU A 254 -17.69 7.81 -32.44
C LEU A 254 -18.05 6.90 -33.61
N ARG A 255 -18.38 5.64 -33.36
CA ARG A 255 -18.83 4.69 -34.38
C ARG A 255 -20.15 5.15 -35.02
N ASN A 256 -21.09 5.62 -34.22
CA ASN A 256 -22.38 6.12 -34.71
C ASN A 256 -22.25 7.42 -35.52
N ARG A 257 -21.14 8.16 -35.37
CA ARG A 257 -20.87 9.44 -36.04
C ARG A 257 -19.92 9.32 -37.24
N THR A 258 -19.45 8.13 -37.58
CA THR A 258 -18.45 7.93 -38.63
C THR A 258 -18.98 6.99 -39.71
N PRO A 259 -18.84 7.32 -41.01
CA PRO A 259 -19.24 6.40 -42.08
C PRO A 259 -18.43 5.10 -42.03
N SER A 260 -19.08 3.99 -42.38
CA SER A 260 -18.48 2.65 -42.44
C SER A 260 -17.26 2.58 -43.37
N THR A 261 -17.25 3.38 -44.44
CA THR A 261 -16.16 3.48 -45.41
C THR A 261 -14.80 3.80 -44.78
N LEU A 262 -14.75 4.61 -43.71
CA LEU A 262 -13.48 4.94 -43.04
C LEU A 262 -12.92 3.72 -42.29
N ARG A 263 -13.80 2.84 -41.79
CA ARG A 263 -13.39 1.58 -41.13
C ARG A 263 -12.86 0.58 -42.14
N ASP A 264 -13.49 0.51 -43.31
CA ASP A 264 -13.03 -0.34 -44.42
C ASP A 264 -11.65 0.12 -44.91
N GLN A 265 -11.45 1.43 -45.07
CA GLN A 265 -10.14 2.01 -45.41
C GLN A 265 -9.07 1.67 -44.38
N ALA A 266 -9.39 1.75 -43.08
CA ALA A 266 -8.47 1.38 -42.01
C ALA A 266 -8.11 -0.11 -42.07
N THR A 267 -9.10 -0.97 -42.32
CA THR A 267 -8.91 -2.42 -42.46
C THR A 267 -8.02 -2.75 -43.67
N SER A 268 -8.30 -2.14 -44.82
CA SER A 268 -7.46 -2.29 -46.01
C SER A 268 -6.04 -1.77 -45.78
N HIS A 269 -5.88 -0.62 -45.11
CA HIS A 269 -4.55 -0.07 -44.80
C HIS A 269 -3.71 -1.05 -43.98
N VAL A 270 -4.31 -1.65 -42.94
CA VAL A 270 -3.65 -2.64 -42.10
C VAL A 270 -3.33 -3.92 -42.88
N ALA A 271 -4.25 -4.39 -43.71
CA ALA A 271 -4.05 -5.56 -44.57
C ALA A 271 -2.89 -5.35 -45.56
N THR A 272 -2.73 -4.16 -46.15
CA THR A 272 -1.60 -3.85 -47.06
C THR A 272 -0.23 -3.89 -46.38
N ARG A 273 -0.19 -3.86 -45.05
CA ARG A 273 1.03 -4.00 -44.25
C ARG A 273 1.28 -5.44 -43.77
N GLY A 274 0.48 -6.40 -44.22
CA GLY A 274 0.66 -7.82 -43.94
C GLY A 274 0.20 -8.26 -42.55
N LEU A 275 -0.49 -7.40 -41.79
CA LEU A 275 -1.05 -7.74 -40.50
C LEU A 275 -2.31 -8.59 -40.68
N THR A 276 -2.42 -9.68 -39.90
CA THR A 276 -3.56 -10.60 -39.95
C THR A 276 -4.06 -10.97 -38.54
N GLY A 277 -5.25 -11.56 -38.47
CA GLY A 277 -5.87 -12.04 -37.22
C GLY A 277 -6.21 -10.93 -36.23
N ALA A 278 -6.29 -11.28 -34.94
CA ALA A 278 -6.73 -10.36 -33.88
C ALA A 278 -5.87 -9.08 -33.76
N TYR A 279 -4.58 -9.15 -34.08
CA TYR A 279 -3.71 -7.96 -34.09
C TYR A 279 -4.09 -6.98 -35.22
N ALA A 280 -4.51 -7.48 -36.39
CA ALA A 280 -4.97 -6.65 -37.48
C ALA A 280 -6.27 -5.92 -37.14
N GLU A 281 -7.20 -6.60 -36.47
CA GLU A 281 -8.46 -5.99 -36.02
C GLU A 281 -8.22 -4.83 -35.03
N ILE A 282 -7.35 -5.05 -34.03
CA ILE A 282 -6.97 -4.02 -33.06
C ILE A 282 -6.26 -2.86 -33.75
N ALA A 283 -5.34 -3.15 -34.68
CA ALA A 283 -4.63 -2.13 -35.44
C ALA A 283 -5.56 -1.31 -36.35
N ALA A 284 -6.54 -1.95 -36.98
CA ALA A 284 -7.52 -1.28 -37.84
C ALA A 284 -8.44 -0.39 -37.01
N GLU A 285 -8.90 -0.88 -35.85
CA GLU A 285 -9.68 -0.08 -34.91
C GLU A 285 -8.88 1.13 -34.38
N ALA A 286 -7.59 0.94 -34.06
CA ALA A 286 -6.70 2.03 -33.67
C ALA A 286 -6.50 3.08 -34.78
N CYS A 287 -6.24 2.65 -36.02
CA CYS A 287 -6.09 3.54 -37.17
C CYS A 287 -7.36 4.36 -37.40
N TRP A 288 -8.52 3.70 -37.38
CA TRP A 288 -9.82 4.36 -37.49
C TRP A 288 -10.04 5.38 -36.37
N LEU A 289 -9.83 5.01 -35.10
CA LEU A 289 -9.99 5.92 -33.96
C LEU A 289 -9.02 7.11 -34.02
N ALA A 290 -7.81 6.92 -34.56
CA ALA A 290 -6.85 7.99 -34.73
C ALA A 290 -7.34 8.98 -35.80
N ALA A 291 -7.90 8.48 -36.91
CA ALA A 291 -8.41 9.31 -38.01
C ALA A 291 -9.68 10.09 -37.60
N VAL A 292 -10.60 9.46 -36.85
CA VAL A 292 -11.85 10.08 -36.39
C VAL A 292 -11.64 11.27 -35.44
N LYS A 293 -10.41 11.51 -34.98
CA LYS A 293 -10.05 12.77 -34.30
C LYS A 293 -10.32 13.99 -35.16
N ASP A 294 -10.08 13.93 -36.46
CA ASP A 294 -10.36 15.03 -37.36
C ASP A 294 -11.89 15.20 -37.49
N PRO A 295 -12.48 16.34 -37.05
CA PRO A 295 -13.91 16.56 -37.14
C PRO A 295 -14.45 16.48 -38.57
N ARG A 296 -13.60 16.72 -39.59
CA ARG A 296 -13.96 16.66 -41.02
C ARG A 296 -14.21 15.23 -41.51
N LEU A 297 -13.65 14.24 -40.81
CA LEU A 297 -13.86 12.82 -41.09
C LEU A 297 -15.11 12.27 -40.39
N ARG A 298 -15.75 13.07 -39.52
CA ARG A 298 -17.02 12.72 -38.87
C ARG A 298 -18.16 13.05 -39.83
N GLY A 299 -18.95 12.04 -40.17
CA GLY A 299 -20.12 12.21 -41.03
C GLY A 299 -21.33 12.74 -40.26
N LYS A 300 -22.46 12.86 -40.96
CA LYS A 300 -23.76 12.93 -40.28
C LYS A 300 -24.03 11.59 -39.61
N PRO A 301 -24.67 11.54 -38.42
CA PRO A 301 -25.02 10.28 -37.79
C PRO A 301 -25.88 9.45 -38.75
N THR A 302 -25.45 8.22 -39.04
CA THR A 302 -26.25 7.28 -39.85
C THR A 302 -27.07 6.44 -38.88
N PRO A 303 -28.41 6.62 -38.79
CA PRO A 303 -29.21 5.80 -37.90
C PRO A 303 -29.30 4.37 -38.46
N GLY A 304 -28.87 3.37 -37.69
CA GLY A 304 -29.32 1.98 -37.90
C GLY A 304 -28.26 0.89 -38.10
N GLU A 305 -26.96 1.19 -38.26
CA GLU A 305 -25.93 0.15 -38.39
C GLU A 305 -25.35 -0.25 -37.02
N HIS A 306 -25.93 -1.27 -36.39
CA HIS A 306 -25.34 -1.93 -35.23
C HIS A 306 -24.21 -2.86 -35.66
N HIS A 307 -22.97 -2.36 -35.65
CA HIS A 307 -21.79 -3.22 -35.77
C HIS A 307 -21.25 -3.58 -34.38
N PRO A 308 -21.08 -4.88 -34.05
CA PRO A 308 -20.46 -5.28 -32.80
C PRO A 308 -19.06 -4.66 -32.65
N PRO A 309 -18.60 -4.41 -31.41
CA PRO A 309 -17.25 -3.90 -31.17
C PRO A 309 -16.22 -4.83 -31.81
N ALA A 310 -15.21 -4.26 -32.50
CA ALA A 310 -14.18 -5.04 -33.18
C ALA A 310 -13.20 -5.67 -32.18
N SER A 311 -13.10 -5.09 -30.98
CA SER A 311 -12.37 -5.66 -29.85
C SER A 311 -13.15 -5.46 -28.56
N GLY A 312 -13.18 -6.48 -27.70
CA GLY A 312 -13.85 -6.45 -26.41
C GLY A 312 -13.53 -7.68 -25.57
N GLY A 313 -13.15 -7.48 -24.32
CA GLY A 313 -13.11 -8.55 -23.32
C GLY A 313 -14.52 -8.99 -22.95
N ARG A 314 -14.69 -10.27 -22.60
CA ARG A 314 -15.96 -10.81 -22.08
C ARG A 314 -16.28 -10.29 -20.68
N ASP A 315 -15.27 -9.79 -19.97
CA ASP A 315 -15.34 -9.23 -18.63
C ASP A 315 -14.32 -8.10 -18.46
N LEU A 316 -14.40 -7.38 -17.34
CA LEU A 316 -13.49 -6.29 -17.01
C LEU A 316 -12.00 -6.72 -17.00
N ALA A 317 -11.72 -7.97 -16.60
CA ALA A 317 -10.36 -8.49 -16.47
C ALA A 317 -9.70 -8.72 -17.84
N SER A 318 -10.46 -9.15 -18.83
CA SER A 318 -10.05 -9.31 -20.23
C SER A 318 -10.09 -7.99 -21.02
N GLU A 319 -10.87 -7.02 -20.56
CA GLU A 319 -11.02 -5.73 -21.20
C GLU A 319 -9.79 -4.81 -21.04
N ILE A 320 -9.17 -4.81 -19.85
CA ILE A 320 -7.97 -3.99 -19.60
C ILE A 320 -6.79 -4.35 -20.54
N PRO A 321 -6.44 -5.64 -20.72
CA PRO A 321 -5.46 -6.04 -21.73
C PRO A 321 -5.82 -5.60 -23.16
N ALA A 322 -7.08 -5.75 -23.57
CA ALA A 322 -7.54 -5.35 -24.90
C ALA A 322 -7.40 -3.85 -25.13
N LEU A 323 -7.85 -3.03 -24.18
CA LEU A 323 -7.68 -1.57 -24.25
C LEU A 323 -6.22 -1.13 -24.22
N LYS A 324 -5.34 -1.86 -23.53
CA LYS A 324 -3.90 -1.58 -23.55
C LYS A 324 -3.25 -1.91 -24.88
N ALA A 325 -3.70 -2.97 -25.55
CA ALA A 325 -3.25 -3.31 -26.90
C ALA A 325 -3.75 -2.25 -27.90
N LEU A 326 -5.02 -1.84 -27.78
CA LEU A 326 -5.60 -0.75 -28.58
C LEU A 326 -4.84 0.56 -28.36
N ALA A 327 -4.56 0.96 -27.12
CA ALA A 327 -3.78 2.16 -26.81
C ALA A 327 -2.37 2.11 -27.42
N ALA A 328 -1.70 0.95 -27.38
CA ALA A 328 -0.40 0.79 -28.01
C ALA A 328 -0.46 0.90 -29.54
N ALA A 329 -1.46 0.29 -30.17
CA ALA A 329 -1.68 0.40 -31.61
C ALA A 329 -2.08 1.83 -32.03
N TYR A 330 -2.83 2.54 -31.18
CA TYR A 330 -3.25 3.91 -31.40
C TYR A 330 -2.08 4.90 -31.49
N ASP A 331 -1.04 4.68 -30.68
CA ASP A 331 0.17 5.53 -30.66
C ASP A 331 1.23 5.10 -31.71
N SER A 332 0.96 4.04 -32.48
CA SER A 332 1.91 3.47 -33.45
C SER A 332 2.11 4.33 -34.70
N ASP A 333 3.24 4.13 -35.40
CA ASP A 333 3.48 4.76 -36.72
C ASP A 333 2.40 4.38 -37.74
N LEU A 334 1.86 3.15 -37.66
CA LEU A 334 0.81 2.68 -38.55
C LEU A 334 -0.45 3.55 -38.47
N ALA A 335 -0.89 3.87 -37.24
CA ALA A 335 -2.04 4.74 -37.03
C ALA A 335 -1.76 6.18 -37.53
N ARG A 336 -0.55 6.70 -37.26
CA ARG A 336 -0.13 8.02 -37.74
C ARG A 336 -0.09 8.10 -39.28
N ASP A 337 0.49 7.11 -39.93
CA ASP A 337 0.54 7.00 -41.40
C ASP A 337 -0.87 6.97 -42.01
N PHE A 338 -1.79 6.22 -41.40
CA PHE A 338 -3.18 6.19 -41.83
C PHE A 338 -3.86 7.56 -41.71
N THR A 339 -3.70 8.24 -40.55
CA THR A 339 -4.28 9.58 -40.36
C THR A 339 -3.77 10.58 -41.38
N ALA A 340 -2.45 10.58 -41.67
CA ALA A 340 -1.85 11.47 -42.65
C ALA A 340 -2.45 11.26 -44.06
N LYS A 341 -2.66 9.99 -44.46
CA LYS A 341 -3.30 9.64 -45.74
C LYS A 341 -4.75 10.13 -45.82
N CYS A 342 -5.53 9.96 -44.75
CA CYS A 342 -6.92 10.42 -44.72
C CYS A 342 -7.01 11.94 -44.80
N THR A 343 -6.16 12.67 -44.07
CA THR A 343 -6.14 14.14 -44.12
C THR A 343 -5.71 14.64 -45.49
N SER A 344 -4.70 14.05 -46.13
CA SER A 344 -4.26 14.48 -47.47
C SER A 344 -5.35 14.29 -48.53
N ALA A 345 -6.12 13.19 -48.45
CA ALA A 345 -7.21 12.90 -49.38
C ALA A 345 -8.40 13.88 -49.26
N GLN A 346 -8.53 14.59 -48.14
CA GLN A 346 -9.57 15.60 -47.90
C GLN A 346 -9.17 17.04 -48.24
N THR A 347 -7.96 17.27 -48.75
CA THR A 347 -7.51 18.57 -49.26
C THR A 347 -7.60 18.56 -50.80
N PRO A 348 -8.76 18.88 -51.42
CA PRO A 348 -8.76 19.17 -52.84
C PRO A 348 -8.07 20.51 -53.08
N GLU A 349 -7.27 20.55 -54.15
CA GLU A 349 -6.68 21.74 -54.76
C GLU A 349 -7.64 22.94 -54.72
N THR A 350 -7.34 23.91 -53.86
CA THR A 350 -7.98 25.23 -53.89
C THR A 350 -7.08 26.22 -54.63
N THR A 351 -6.61 25.82 -55.81
CA THR A 351 -5.90 26.70 -56.75
C THR A 351 -6.20 26.25 -58.17
N ALA A 352 -7.24 26.82 -58.75
CA ALA A 352 -7.36 27.11 -60.18
C ALA A 352 -8.26 28.34 -60.33
#